data_AF-A0A963MLM1-F1
#
_entry.id   AF-A0A963MLM1-F1
#
_cell.length_a   1.000
_cell.length_b   1.000
_cell.length_c   1.000
_cell.angle_alpha   90.00
_cell.angle_beta   90.00
_cell.angle_gamma   90.00
#
_symmetry.space_group_name_H-M   'P 1'
#
loop_
_entity.id
_entity.type
_entity.pdbx_description
1 polymer ?
#
loop_
_entity_poly.entity_id
_entity_poly.type
_entity_poly.pdbx_seq_one_letter_code
_entity_poly.pdbx_strand_id
1 'polypeptide(L)'
;IRCGACMNHCPVYTRIGGHAYGTTYPGPIGEIISPHMMGLAATHVLPTASTLCGACGEVCPVRIPIPELLVRLRGEAQHEARPGHPPMVGQGAARSRLVDAIWSGWMALYTRPKLYRAFGWLATRLRVLTPPMQGGWTVSRTPMKPAAKTLHELMAARKRGR
;
A
#
# COMPACT_ATOMS: atom_id res chain seq x y z
N ILE A 1 10.01 23.99 15.60
CA ILE A 1 11.29 24.69 15.33
C ILE A 1 11.65 24.83 13.83
N ARG A 2 10.90 24.26 12.88
CA ARG A 2 11.12 24.44 11.41
C ARG A 2 12.59 24.30 10.96
N CYS A 3 13.32 23.33 11.50
CA CYS A 3 14.76 23.17 11.25
C CYS A 3 15.11 22.49 9.91
N GLY A 4 14.13 21.98 9.15
CA GLY A 4 14.36 21.37 7.84
C GLY A 4 15.02 19.97 7.84
N ALA A 5 15.49 19.47 8.98
CA ALA A 5 16.22 18.19 9.07
C ALA A 5 15.47 17.00 8.41
N CYS A 6 14.20 16.83 8.75
CA CYS A 6 13.35 15.77 8.20
C CYS A 6 13.17 15.85 6.67
N MET A 7 13.13 17.07 6.13
CA MET A 7 12.95 17.33 4.71
C MET A 7 14.23 17.03 3.93
N ASN A 8 15.38 17.48 4.43
CA ASN A 8 16.67 17.29 3.78
C ASN A 8 17.14 15.82 3.79
N HIS A 9 16.74 15.04 4.79
CA HIS A 9 17.05 13.60 4.86
C HIS A 9 15.98 12.71 4.20
N CYS A 10 14.87 13.29 3.73
CA CYS A 10 13.83 12.52 3.06
C CYS A 10 14.28 12.19 1.61
N PRO A 11 14.42 10.90 1.25
CA PRO A 11 14.83 10.52 -0.10
C PRO A 11 13.76 10.84 -1.16
N VAL A 12 12.49 10.95 -0.76
CA VAL A 12 11.41 11.34 -1.67
C VAL A 12 11.54 12.82 -1.99
N TYR A 13 11.54 13.68 -0.97
CA TYR A 13 11.63 15.13 -1.13
C TYR A 13 12.87 15.56 -1.92
N THR A 14 14.03 14.98 -1.62
CA THR A 14 15.29 15.33 -2.32
C THR A 14 15.28 14.93 -3.80
N ARG A 15 14.41 14.00 -4.23
CA ARG A 15 14.28 13.55 -5.62
C ARG A 15 13.21 14.28 -6.42
N ILE A 16 12.04 14.52 -5.82
CA ILE A 16 10.88 15.11 -6.53
C ILE A 16 10.72 16.61 -6.27
N GLY A 17 11.38 17.15 -5.24
CA GLY A 17 11.28 18.53 -4.82
C GLY A 17 9.96 18.88 -4.14
N GLY A 18 9.83 20.13 -3.69
CA GLY A 18 8.66 20.59 -2.94
C GLY A 18 7.39 20.76 -3.78
N HIS A 19 7.51 21.11 -5.06
CA HIS A 19 6.34 21.36 -5.92
C HIS A 19 5.48 20.12 -6.17
N ALA A 20 6.10 18.93 -6.19
CA ALA A 20 5.38 17.68 -6.39
C ALA A 20 4.39 17.36 -5.24
N TYR A 21 4.51 18.02 -4.09
CA TYR A 21 3.59 17.86 -2.97
C TYR A 21 2.27 18.63 -3.16
N GLY A 22 2.22 19.64 -4.03
CA GLY A 22 0.96 20.35 -4.34
C GLY A 22 0.34 21.15 -3.18
N THR A 23 1.05 21.34 -2.07
CA THR A 23 0.63 22.19 -0.94
C THR A 23 1.72 23.17 -0.55
N THR A 24 1.37 24.15 0.28
CA THR A 24 2.31 25.16 0.78
C THR A 24 3.39 24.57 1.69
N TYR A 25 3.13 23.41 2.31
CA TYR A 25 4.05 22.74 3.21
C TYR A 25 4.53 21.45 2.55
N PRO A 26 5.79 21.37 2.09
CA PRO A 26 6.30 20.16 1.47
C PRO A 26 7.04 19.25 2.46
N GLY A 27 7.43 18.07 1.98
CA GLY A 27 8.22 17.09 2.75
C GLY A 27 7.42 16.41 3.87
N PRO A 28 8.07 15.65 4.75
CA PRO A 28 7.38 14.78 5.71
C PRO A 28 6.47 15.52 6.71
N ILE A 29 6.80 16.78 7.04
CA ILE A 29 5.93 17.61 7.88
C ILE A 29 4.70 18.08 7.10
N GLY A 30 4.89 18.41 5.83
CA GLY A 30 3.83 18.76 4.90
C GLY A 30 2.78 17.66 4.73
N GLU A 31 3.24 16.42 4.62
CA GLU A 31 2.39 15.22 4.54
C GLU A 31 1.51 15.02 5.78
N ILE A 32 1.91 15.57 6.92
CA ILE A 32 1.14 15.49 8.17
C ILE A 32 0.22 16.70 8.31
N ILE A 33 0.75 17.91 8.19
CA ILE A 33 -0.02 19.13 8.49
C ILE A 33 -1.08 19.40 7.41
N SER A 34 -0.81 19.09 6.14
CA SER A 34 -1.76 19.37 5.06
C SER A 34 -3.09 18.63 5.24
N PRO A 35 -3.12 17.31 5.56
CA PRO A 35 -4.35 16.63 5.97
C PRO A 35 -5.09 17.26 7.14
N HIS A 36 -4.39 17.76 8.15
CA HIS A 36 -5.02 18.41 9.29
C HIS A 36 -5.64 19.77 8.97
N MET A 37 -5.10 20.51 7.99
CA MET A 37 -5.62 21.82 7.59
C MET A 37 -6.67 21.74 6.48
N MET A 38 -6.46 20.87 5.49
CA MET A 38 -7.25 20.81 4.25
C MET A 38 -8.19 19.60 4.21
N GLY A 39 -8.06 18.66 5.15
CA GLY A 39 -8.79 17.40 5.17
C GLY A 39 -8.22 16.34 4.22
N LEU A 40 -8.50 15.07 4.54
CA LEU A 40 -8.01 13.91 3.80
C LEU A 40 -8.63 13.78 2.40
N ALA A 41 -9.81 14.35 2.16
CA ALA A 41 -10.42 14.32 0.82
C ALA A 41 -9.49 14.91 -0.25
N ALA A 42 -8.84 16.05 0.04
CA ALA A 42 -7.91 16.70 -0.87
C ALA A 42 -6.47 16.18 -0.77
N THR A 43 -6.10 15.50 0.33
CA THR A 43 -4.68 15.27 0.69
C THR A 43 -4.32 13.82 0.98
N HIS A 44 -5.24 12.86 0.85
CA HIS A 44 -4.99 11.44 1.14
C HIS A 44 -3.83 10.82 0.36
N VAL A 45 -3.44 11.39 -0.78
CA VAL A 45 -2.27 10.99 -1.56
C VAL A 45 -0.93 11.42 -0.96
N LEU A 46 -0.92 12.44 -0.09
CA LEU A 46 0.31 12.94 0.52
C LEU A 46 0.94 11.92 1.46
N PRO A 47 0.23 11.35 2.46
CA PRO A 47 0.82 10.33 3.31
C PRO A 47 1.27 9.09 2.53
N THR A 48 0.63 8.76 1.40
CA THR A 48 0.98 7.59 0.57
C THR A 48 2.22 7.81 -0.30
N ALA A 49 2.64 9.05 -0.54
CA ALA A 49 3.86 9.37 -1.28
C ALA A 49 5.16 8.97 -0.54
N SER A 50 5.10 8.85 0.79
CA SER A 50 6.26 8.43 1.61
C SER A 50 6.67 6.98 1.36
N THR A 51 7.98 6.70 1.37
CA THR A 51 8.51 5.33 1.37
C THR A 51 8.52 4.68 2.75
N LEU A 52 8.13 5.40 3.80
CA LEU A 52 8.21 4.96 5.20
C LEU A 52 9.61 4.47 5.62
N CYS A 53 10.67 5.05 5.06
CA CYS A 53 12.06 4.66 5.37
C CYS A 53 12.56 5.05 6.78
N GLY A 54 11.81 5.84 7.54
CA GLY A 54 12.14 6.17 8.94
C GLY A 54 13.13 7.33 9.16
N ALA A 55 13.94 7.69 8.17
CA ALA A 55 15.00 8.70 8.31
C ALA A 55 14.55 10.04 8.91
N CYS A 56 13.34 10.50 8.56
CA CYS A 56 12.77 11.74 9.09
C CYS A 56 12.51 11.73 10.61
N GLY A 57 12.20 10.55 11.18
CA GLY A 57 12.02 10.36 12.61
C GLY A 57 13.34 10.32 13.35
N GLU A 58 14.35 9.63 12.79
CA GLU A 58 15.68 9.48 13.39
C GLU A 58 16.43 10.80 13.52
N VAL A 59 16.38 11.65 12.49
CA VAL A 59 17.09 12.94 12.47
C VAL A 59 16.31 14.06 13.17
N CYS A 60 15.11 13.80 13.67
CA CYS A 60 14.27 14.84 14.26
C CYS A 60 14.79 15.26 15.64
N PRO A 61 15.29 16.51 15.82
CA PRO A 61 15.85 16.94 17.11
C PRO A 61 14.81 17.01 18.23
N VAL A 62 13.52 17.11 17.88
CA VAL A 62 12.40 17.16 18.81
C VAL A 62 11.59 15.86 18.83
N ARG A 63 12.10 14.79 18.21
CA ARG A 63 11.55 13.42 18.27
C ARG A 63 10.06 13.30 17.90
N ILE A 64 9.64 14.01 16.84
CA ILE A 64 8.29 13.82 16.29
C ILE A 64 8.21 12.42 15.66
N PRO A 65 7.20 11.59 16.00
CA PRO A 65 7.04 10.25 15.43
C PRO A 65 6.43 10.32 14.02
N ILE A 66 7.15 10.95 13.08
CA ILE A 66 6.67 11.23 11.72
C ILE A 66 6.20 9.94 11.00
N PRO A 67 6.97 8.83 10.97
CA PRO A 67 6.53 7.62 10.26
C PRO A 67 5.22 7.04 10.81
N GLU A 68 5.05 7.05 12.13
CA GLU A 68 3.84 6.55 12.79
C GLU A 68 2.62 7.42 12.45
N LEU A 69 2.80 8.75 12.46
CA LEU A 69 1.75 9.70 12.07
C LEU A 69 1.33 9.49 10.60
N LEU A 70 2.28 9.23 9.71
CA LEU A 70 1.98 8.94 8.30
C LEU A 70 1.20 7.62 8.14
N VAL A 71 1.59 6.57 8.85
CA VAL A 71 0.85 5.29 8.86
C VAL A 71 -0.56 5.48 9.39
N ARG A 72 -0.72 6.26 10.47
CA ARG A 72 -2.03 6.61 11.01
C ARG A 72 -2.90 7.32 9.97
N LEU A 73 -2.38 8.36 9.31
CA LEU A 73 -3.11 9.11 8.27
C LEU A 73 -3.48 8.25 7.07
N ARG A 74 -2.62 7.29 6.67
CA ARG A 74 -2.96 6.29 5.64
C ARG A 74 -4.15 5.43 6.06
N GLY A 75 -4.19 5.00 7.32
CA GLY A 75 -5.31 4.26 7.88
C GLY A 75 -6.59 5.10 7.94
N GLU A 76 -6.50 6.33 8.44
CA GLU A 76 -7.63 7.27 8.50
C GLU A 76 -8.14 7.62 7.09
N ALA A 77 -7.30 7.66 6.06
CA ALA A 77 -7.75 7.85 4.68
C ALA A 77 -8.62 6.69 4.16
N GLN A 78 -8.43 5.47 4.66
CA GLN A 78 -9.07 4.24 4.17
C GLN A 78 -10.22 3.74 5.07
N HIS A 79 -10.26 4.17 6.33
CA HIS A 79 -11.20 3.65 7.32
C HIS A 79 -12.04 4.74 7.94
N GLU A 80 -13.30 4.40 8.23
CA GLU A 80 -14.20 5.23 9.00
C GLU A 80 -13.67 5.42 10.43
N ALA A 81 -14.11 6.51 11.07
CA ALA A 81 -13.76 6.77 12.46
C ALA A 81 -14.26 5.64 13.36
N ARG A 82 -13.41 5.25 14.31
CA ARG A 82 -13.79 4.27 15.33
C ARG A 82 -14.92 4.86 16.20
N PRO A 83 -15.86 4.04 16.68
CA PRO A 83 -16.85 4.49 17.64
C PRO A 83 -16.21 5.22 18.82
N GLY A 84 -16.77 6.36 19.22
CA GLY A 84 -16.27 7.16 20.33
C GLY A 84 -15.04 8.05 20.03
N HIS A 85 -14.56 8.12 18.79
CA HIS A 85 -13.48 9.02 18.40
C HIS A 85 -13.98 10.07 17.38
N PRO A 86 -13.65 11.36 17.54
CA PRO A 86 -14.03 12.37 16.58
C PRO A 86 -13.32 12.11 15.24
N PRO A 87 -14.05 12.11 14.11
CA PRO A 87 -13.45 11.87 12.81
C PRO A 87 -12.54 13.02 12.39
N MET A 88 -11.50 12.70 11.61
CA MET A 88 -10.78 13.71 10.84
C MET A 88 -11.65 14.22 9.68
N VAL A 89 -11.48 15.47 9.27
CA VAL A 89 -12.11 16.02 8.07
C VAL A 89 -11.70 15.18 6.85
N GLY A 90 -12.69 14.62 6.14
CA GLY A 90 -12.44 13.76 4.97
C GLY A 90 -11.92 12.36 5.31
N GLN A 91 -12.09 11.89 6.55
CA GLN A 91 -11.76 10.51 6.94
C GLN A 91 -12.49 9.49 6.06
N GLY A 92 -11.80 8.44 5.64
CA GLY A 92 -12.30 7.42 4.72
C GLY A 92 -12.41 7.88 3.26
N ALA A 93 -11.97 9.09 2.90
CA ALA A 93 -12.14 9.62 1.54
C ALA A 93 -11.39 8.83 0.45
N ALA A 94 -10.37 8.05 0.81
CA ALA A 94 -9.63 7.21 -0.14
C ALA A 94 -10.18 5.78 -0.22
N ARG A 95 -11.25 5.46 0.53
CA ARG A 95 -11.85 4.13 0.58
C ARG A 95 -12.63 3.84 -0.70
N SER A 96 -12.43 2.64 -1.26
CA SER A 96 -13.18 2.16 -2.42
C SER A 96 -13.86 0.83 -2.12
N ARG A 97 -15.18 0.77 -2.28
CA ARG A 97 -15.98 -0.45 -2.07
C ARG A 97 -15.56 -1.60 -2.99
N LEU A 98 -15.13 -1.27 -4.21
CA LEU A 98 -14.60 -2.26 -5.15
C LEU A 98 -13.30 -2.86 -4.62
N VAL A 99 -12.40 -2.01 -4.12
CA VAL A 99 -11.12 -2.46 -3.54
C VAL A 99 -11.36 -3.31 -2.29
N ASP A 100 -12.28 -2.91 -1.42
CA ASP A 100 -12.69 -3.68 -0.25
C ASP A 100 -13.24 -5.07 -0.63
N ALA A 101 -14.06 -5.15 -1.68
CA ALA A 101 -14.61 -6.40 -2.19
C ALA A 101 -13.51 -7.31 -2.76
N ILE A 102 -12.56 -6.74 -3.52
CA ILE A 102 -11.40 -7.47 -4.05
C ILE A 102 -10.57 -8.06 -2.91
N TRP A 103 -10.23 -7.26 -1.89
CA TRP A 103 -9.45 -7.73 -0.74
C TRP A 103 -10.18 -8.77 0.10
N SER A 104 -11.49 -8.60 0.30
CA SER A 104 -12.33 -9.58 1.00
C SER A 104 -12.41 -10.91 0.25
N GLY A 105 -12.53 -10.86 -1.08
CA GLY A 105 -12.49 -12.04 -1.95
C GLY A 105 -11.13 -12.73 -1.92
N TRP A 106 -10.05 -11.96 -2.00
CA TRP A 106 -8.68 -12.46 -1.87
C TRP A 106 -8.47 -13.13 -0.51
N MET A 107 -8.88 -12.49 0.58
CA MET A 107 -8.81 -13.07 1.93
C MET A 107 -9.58 -14.39 2.00
N ALA A 108 -10.83 -14.43 1.54
CA ALA A 108 -11.65 -15.65 1.55
C ALA A 108 -11.02 -16.80 0.74
N LEU A 109 -10.34 -16.47 -0.36
CA LEU A 109 -9.66 -17.43 -1.22
C LEU A 109 -8.42 -18.04 -0.53
N TYR A 110 -7.56 -17.21 0.06
CA TYR A 110 -6.28 -17.65 0.60
C TYR A 110 -6.33 -18.18 2.04
N THR A 111 -7.37 -17.84 2.81
CA THR A 111 -7.56 -18.35 4.19
C THR A 111 -8.23 -19.72 4.22
N ARG A 112 -8.91 -20.15 3.15
CA ARG A 112 -9.65 -21.42 3.08
C ARG A 112 -8.87 -22.46 2.26
N PRO A 113 -8.27 -23.50 2.88
CA PRO A 113 -7.39 -24.44 2.18
C PRO A 113 -8.02 -25.14 0.98
N LYS A 114 -9.31 -25.49 1.06
CA LYS A 114 -10.04 -26.15 -0.04
C LYS A 114 -10.19 -25.22 -1.25
N LEU A 115 -10.56 -23.95 -1.02
CA LEU A 115 -10.71 -22.95 -2.09
C LEU A 115 -9.36 -22.63 -2.73
N TYR A 116 -8.33 -22.41 -1.91
CA TYR A 116 -6.98 -22.18 -2.40
C TYR A 116 -6.47 -23.32 -3.29
N ARG A 117 -6.69 -24.58 -2.88
CA ARG A 117 -6.30 -25.76 -3.68
C ARG A 117 -7.10 -25.87 -4.99
N ALA A 118 -8.42 -25.66 -4.93
CA ALA A 118 -9.27 -25.69 -6.11
C ALA A 118 -8.87 -24.59 -7.11
N PHE A 119 -8.67 -23.37 -6.64
CA PHE A 119 -8.19 -22.25 -7.45
C PHE A 119 -6.81 -22.51 -8.03
N GLY A 120 -5.85 -22.98 -7.23
CA GLY A 120 -4.53 -23.32 -7.70
C GLY A 120 -4.56 -24.37 -8.80
N TRP A 121 -5.33 -25.45 -8.61
CA TRP A 121 -5.53 -26.49 -9.62
C TRP A 121 -6.18 -25.93 -10.90
N LEU A 122 -7.21 -25.09 -10.78
CA LEU A 122 -7.87 -24.47 -11.92
C LEU A 122 -6.91 -23.53 -12.68
N ALA A 123 -6.15 -22.72 -11.95
CA ALA A 123 -5.19 -21.77 -12.51
C ALA A 123 -4.07 -22.46 -13.29
N THR A 124 -3.59 -23.64 -12.85
CA THR A 124 -2.57 -24.40 -13.61
C THR A 124 -3.14 -25.04 -14.87
N ARG A 125 -4.41 -25.51 -14.84
CA ARG A 125 -5.09 -26.10 -16.01
C ARG A 125 -5.49 -25.07 -17.05
N LEU A 126 -5.96 -23.91 -16.61
CA LEU A 126 -6.36 -22.79 -17.47
C LEU A 126 -5.24 -21.79 -17.74
N ARG A 127 -3.97 -22.14 -17.48
CA ARG A 127 -2.80 -21.27 -17.69
C ARG A 127 -2.63 -20.74 -19.13
N VAL A 128 -3.27 -21.39 -20.11
CA VAL A 128 -3.24 -20.94 -21.52
C VAL A 128 -4.15 -19.72 -21.72
N LEU A 129 -5.19 -19.58 -20.91
CA LEU A 129 -6.11 -18.43 -20.93
C LEU A 129 -5.56 -17.21 -20.17
N THR A 130 -4.31 -17.28 -19.70
CA THR A 130 -3.70 -16.15 -18.99
C THR A 130 -3.48 -14.99 -19.96
N PRO A 131 -4.03 -13.79 -19.69
CA PRO A 131 -3.94 -12.67 -20.62
C PRO A 131 -2.49 -12.24 -20.81
N PRO A 132 -2.07 -11.95 -22.06
CA PRO A 132 -0.71 -11.51 -22.37
C PRO A 132 -0.45 -10.07 -21.90
N MET A 133 -1.49 -9.24 -21.76
CA MET A 133 -1.42 -7.90 -21.20
C MET A 133 -2.01 -7.92 -19.79
N GLN A 134 -1.19 -7.60 -18.79
CA GLN A 134 -1.55 -7.64 -17.36
C GLN A 134 -1.42 -6.24 -16.73
N GLY A 135 -1.86 -5.23 -17.48
CA GLY A 135 -1.76 -3.83 -17.08
C GLY A 135 -0.32 -3.30 -17.09
N GLY A 136 -0.01 -2.41 -16.14
CA GLY A 136 1.31 -1.75 -16.05
C GLY A 136 2.49 -2.71 -15.86
N TRP A 137 2.25 -3.93 -15.35
CA TRP A 137 3.29 -4.95 -15.18
C TRP A 137 3.95 -5.32 -16.52
N THR A 138 3.14 -5.58 -17.55
CA THR A 138 3.61 -6.05 -18.86
C THR A 138 4.27 -4.96 -19.72
N VAL A 139 4.33 -3.72 -19.22
CA VAL A 139 5.03 -2.61 -19.89
C VAL A 139 6.55 -2.81 -19.81
N SER A 140 7.05 -3.34 -18.70
CA SER A 140 8.50 -3.55 -18.48
C SER A 140 8.87 -4.96 -18.06
N ARG A 141 7.89 -5.84 -17.80
CA ARG A 141 8.13 -7.20 -17.27
C ARG A 141 7.40 -8.26 -18.08
N THR A 142 7.91 -9.50 -18.01
CA THR A 142 7.27 -10.66 -18.65
C THR A 142 5.91 -10.95 -18.02
N PRO A 143 4.89 -11.32 -18.82
CA PRO A 143 3.57 -11.71 -18.30
C PRO A 143 3.69 -12.85 -17.29
N MET A 144 2.99 -12.74 -16.17
CA MET A 144 2.95 -13.78 -15.15
C MET A 144 2.06 -14.92 -15.65
N LYS A 145 2.66 -16.06 -15.99
CA LYS A 145 1.94 -17.27 -16.37
C LYS A 145 1.96 -18.29 -15.24
N PRO A 146 0.81 -18.83 -14.79
CA PRO A 146 0.79 -19.89 -13.81
C PRO A 146 1.65 -21.09 -14.23
N ALA A 147 2.35 -21.68 -13.26
CA ALA A 147 3.14 -22.88 -13.45
C ALA A 147 2.26 -24.06 -13.89
N ALA A 148 2.84 -25.07 -14.54
CA ALA A 148 2.09 -26.23 -15.00
C ALA A 148 1.61 -27.14 -13.85
N LYS A 149 2.30 -27.12 -12.72
CA LYS A 149 1.98 -27.88 -11.51
C LYS A 149 1.97 -26.94 -10.31
N THR A 150 1.05 -27.17 -9.39
CA THR A 150 1.02 -26.44 -8.12
C THR A 150 2.18 -26.88 -7.22
N LEU A 151 2.59 -26.02 -6.28
CA LEU A 151 3.60 -26.39 -5.28
C LEU A 151 3.21 -27.65 -4.50
N HIS A 152 1.91 -27.81 -4.19
CA HIS A 152 1.39 -28.99 -3.49
C HIS A 152 1.58 -30.28 -4.28
N GLU A 153 1.30 -30.27 -5.58
CA GLU A 153 1.51 -31.41 -6.47
C GLU A 153 3.01 -31.75 -6.60
N LEU A 154 3.87 -30.72 -6.70
CA LEU A 154 5.31 -30.90 -6.75
C LEU A 154 5.84 -31.53 -5.45
N MET A 155 5.37 -31.07 -4.29
CA MET A 155 5.75 -31.64 -3.00
C MET A 155 5.22 -33.06 -2.81
N ALA A 156 4.00 -33.37 -3.27
CA ALA A 156 3.44 -34.72 -3.23
C ALA A 156 4.16 -35.70 -4.17
N ALA A 157 4.61 -35.23 -5.35
CA ALA A 157 5.44 -36.02 -6.25
C ALA A 157 6.82 -36.30 -5.65
N ARG A 158 7.45 -35.28 -5.05
CA ARG A 158 8.75 -35.42 -4.38
C ARG A 158 8.71 -36.42 -3.22
N LYS A 159 7.63 -36.44 -2.44
CA LYS A 159 7.46 -37.40 -1.33
C LYS A 159 7.24 -38.85 -1.80
N ARG A 160 6.72 -39.06 -3.01
CA ARG A 160 6.47 -40.40 -3.58
C ARG A 160 7.69 -41.01 -4.28
N GLY A 161 8.64 -40.17 -4.69
CA GLY A 161 9.91 -40.60 -5.29
C GLY A 161 11.06 -40.76 -4.29
N ARG A 162 10.77 -40.63 -2.99
CA ARG A 162 11.64 -40.98 -1.86
C ARG A 162 11.04 -42.20 -1.19
#